data_AF-A0A087UC29-F1
#
_entry.id   AF-A0A087UC29-F1
#
_cell.length_a   1.000
_cell.length_b   1.000
_cell.length_c   1.000
_cell.angle_alpha   90.00
_cell.angle_beta   90.00
_cell.angle_gamma   90.00
#
_symmetry.space_group_name_H-M   'P 1'
#
loop_
_entity.id
_entity.type
_entity.pdbx_description
1 polymer ?
#
loop_
_entity_poly.entity_id
_entity_poly.type
_entity_poly.pdbx_seq_one_letter_code
_entity_poly.pdbx_strand_id
1 'polypeptide(L)' 'MHWLYKCEAFKNATTNKRFDLVRKHELCSICLQLSHKVIDCQCKIRCFTCGGRHNSLLHNSAKRELPQGLVPSG' A
#
# COMPACT_ATOMS: atom_id res chain seq x y z
N MET A 1 -18.19 -4.55 10.63
CA MET A 1 -16.88 -3.86 10.48
C MET A 1 -15.91 -4.86 9.87
N HIS A 2 -15.28 -4.56 8.73
CA HIS A 2 -14.35 -5.47 8.06
C HIS A 2 -12.99 -4.78 7.93
N TRP A 3 -11.97 -5.32 8.60
CA TRP A 3 -10.61 -4.84 8.47
C TRP A 3 -9.84 -5.59 7.40
N LEU A 4 -9.42 -4.89 6.35
CA LEU A 4 -8.68 -5.51 5.23
C LEU A 4 -7.33 -6.11 5.65
N TYR A 5 -6.73 -5.64 6.74
CA TYR A 5 -5.52 -6.27 7.30
C TYR A 5 -5.79 -7.66 7.89
N LYS A 6 -7.04 -7.95 8.31
CA LYS A 6 -7.45 -9.29 8.77
C LYS A 6 -8.03 -10.14 7.63
N CYS A 7 -8.41 -9.52 6.50
CA CYS A 7 -9.02 -10.19 5.38
C CYS A 7 -8.03 -11.12 4.66
N GLU A 8 -8.21 -12.44 4.77
CA GLU A 8 -7.37 -13.41 4.07
C GLU A 8 -7.51 -13.34 2.56
N ALA A 9 -8.72 -13.09 2.05
CA ALA A 9 -8.94 -12.89 0.61
C ALA A 9 -8.13 -11.70 0.08
N PHE A 10 -8.06 -10.60 0.82
CA PHE A 10 -7.25 -9.45 0.46
C PHE A 10 -5.74 -9.75 0.55
N LYS A 11 -5.31 -10.48 1.59
CA LYS A 11 -3.92 -10.95 1.74
C LYS A 11 -3.52 -11.97 0.66
N ASN A 12 -4.44 -12.78 0.16
CA ASN A 12 -4.16 -13.75 -0.92
C ASN A 12 -4.30 -13.13 -2.32
N ALA A 13 -4.99 -12.00 -2.44
CA ALA A 13 -5.10 -11.29 -3.71
C ALA A 13 -3.73 -10.78 -4.19
N THR A 14 -3.52 -10.77 -5.50
CA THR A 14 -2.33 -10.19 -6.11
C THR A 14 -2.29 -8.68 -5.88
N THR A 15 -1.09 -8.07 -5.88
CA THR A 15 -0.94 -6.63 -5.64
C THR A 15 -1.82 -5.78 -6.56
N ASN A 16 -1.91 -6.14 -7.85
CA ASN A 16 -2.76 -5.45 -8.81
C ASN A 16 -4.24 -5.50 -8.40
N LYS A 17 -4.70 -6.66 -7.94
CA LYS A 17 -6.08 -6.85 -7.46
C LYS A 17 -6.35 -6.11 -6.15
N ARG A 18 -5.35 -6.02 -5.26
CA ARG A 18 -5.45 -5.20 -4.04
C ARG A 18 -5.61 -3.72 -4.38
N PHE A 19 -4.84 -3.20 -5.34
CA PHE A 19 -5.00 -1.82 -5.82
C PHE A 19 -6.34 -1.57 -6.50
N ASP A 20 -6.81 -2.52 -7.30
CA ASP A 20 -8.13 -2.47 -7.92
C ASP A 20 -9.23 -2.38 -6.87
N LEU A 21 -9.19 -3.24 -5.83
CA LEU A 21 -10.13 -3.18 -4.72
C LEU A 21 -10.08 -1.85 -3.97
N VAL A 22 -8.88 -1.34 -3.69
CA VAL A 22 -8.69 -0.04 -3.02
C VAL A 22 -9.28 1.09 -3.86
N ARG A 23 -9.07 1.09 -5.19
CA ARG A 23 -9.66 2.09 -6.09
C ARG A 23 -11.17 1.93 -6.22
N LYS A 24 -11.64 0.71 -6.43
CA LYS A 24 -13.06 0.36 -6.63
C LYS A 24 -13.92 0.71 -5.42
N HIS A 25 -13.38 0.54 -4.22
CA HIS A 25 -14.04 0.87 -2.96
C HIS A 25 -13.58 2.20 -2.37
N GLU A 26 -12.84 3.02 -3.13
CA GLU A 26 -12.31 4.33 -2.70
C GLU A 26 -11.63 4.32 -1.32
N LEU A 27 -10.94 3.23 -1.02
CA LEU A 27 -10.29 3.02 0.26
C LEU A 27 -9.02 3.86 0.35
N CYS A 28 -8.69 4.28 1.56
CA CYS A 28 -7.41 4.89 1.83
C CYS A 28 -6.27 3.88 1.59
N SER A 29 -5.33 4.20 0.69
CA SER A 29 -4.18 3.33 0.43
C SER A 29 -3.19 3.26 1.60
N ILE A 30 -3.33 4.12 2.61
CA ILE A 30 -2.53 4.09 3.84
C ILE A 30 -3.15 3.14 4.86
N CYS A 31 -4.39 3.36 5.30
CA CYS A 31 -5.00 2.59 6.39
C CYS A 31 -5.99 1.50 5.92
N LEU A 32 -6.29 1.43 4.62
CA LEU A 32 -7.27 0.52 4.02
C LEU A 32 -8.68 0.67 4.62
N GLN A 33 -9.09 1.91 4.92
CA GLN A 33 -10.43 2.26 5.40
C GLN A 33 -11.18 3.11 4.38
N LEU A 34 -12.50 2.96 4.35
CA LEU A 34 -13.44 3.69 3.49
C LEU A 34 -13.71 5.12 4.00
N SER A 35 -13.43 5.41 5.28
CA SER A 35 -13.88 6.65 5.92
C SER A 35 -13.26 7.94 5.37
N HIS A 36 -12.07 7.88 4.77
CA HIS A 36 -11.34 9.08 4.36
C HIS A 36 -10.42 8.82 3.16
N LYS A 37 -10.00 9.90 2.51
CA LYS A 37 -8.98 9.88 1.45
C LYS A 37 -7.57 9.92 2.06
N VAL A 38 -6.58 9.50 1.28
CA VAL A 38 -5.15 9.47 1.66
C VAL A 38 -4.63 10.82 2.18
N ILE A 39 -5.13 11.92 1.64
CA ILE A 39 -4.74 13.28 2.05
C ILE A 39 -5.18 13.62 3.49
N ASP A 40 -6.35 13.12 3.88
CA ASP A 40 -6.96 13.34 5.19
C ASP A 40 -6.60 12.24 6.20
N CYS A 41 -5.82 11.25 5.76
CA CYS A 41 -5.44 10.13 6.60
C CYS A 41 -4.47 10.57 7.71
N GLN A 42 -4.93 10.47 8.96
CA GLN A 42 -4.13 10.75 10.14
C GLN A 42 -3.10 9.64 10.44
N CYS A 43 -3.21 8.47 9.79
CA CYS A 43 -2.24 7.40 9.96
C CYS A 43 -0.89 7.80 9.34
N LYS A 44 0.16 7.80 10.17
CA LYS A 44 1.54 8.09 9.74
C LYS A 44 2.28 6.85 9.24
N ILE A 45 1.56 5.78 8.92
CA ILE A 45 2.20 4.54 8.48
C ILE A 45 2.82 4.72 7.10
N ARG A 46 3.94 4.03 6.90
CA ARG A 46 4.66 3.97 5.64
C ARG A 46 4.92 2.51 5.32
N CYS A 47 5.10 2.21 4.05
CA CYS A 47 5.46 0.87 3.65
C CYS A 47 6.79 0.49 4.30
N PHE A 48 6.82 -0.64 5.02
CA PHE A 48 8.05 -1.12 5.65
C PHE A 48 9.08 -1.66 4.64
N THR A 49 8.65 -1.94 3.41
CA THR A 49 9.52 -2.47 2.34
C THR A 49 10.22 -1.36 1.56
N CYS A 50 9.54 -0.23 1.31
CA CYS A 50 10.06 0.84 0.45
C CYS A 50 10.03 2.25 1.06
N GLY A 51 9.44 2.42 2.25
CA GLY A 51 9.24 3.72 2.90
C GLY A 51 8.17 4.61 2.24
N GLY A 52 7.54 4.15 1.16
CA GLY A 52 6.52 4.87 0.41
C GLY A 52 5.22 5.13 1.21
N ARG A 53 4.45 6.13 0.77
CA ARG A 53 3.18 6.55 1.41
C ARG A 53 2.01 5.62 1.02
N HIS A 54 2.11 4.34 1.39
CA HIS A 54 1.09 3.31 1.19
C HIS A 54 1.21 2.21 2.25
N ASN A 55 0.14 1.43 2.44
CA ASN A 55 0.15 0.25 3.30
C ASN A 55 1.06 -0.83 2.72
N SER A 56 1.84 -1.52 3.56
CA SER A 56 2.76 -2.58 3.09
C SER A 56 2.08 -3.73 2.34
N LEU A 57 0.78 -3.99 2.58
CA LEU A 57 0.01 -4.96 1.79
C LEU A 57 -0.22 -4.52 0.34
N LEU A 58 -0.06 -3.23 0.03
CA LEU A 58 -0.12 -2.69 -1.32
C LEU A 58 1.26 -2.55 -1.96
N HIS A 59 2.34 -2.94 -1.29
CA HIS A 59 3.67 -2.86 -1.88
C HIS A 59 3.74 -3.70 -3.16
N ASN A 60 4.19 -3.08 -4.25
CA ASN A 60 4.29 -3.71 -5.56
C ASN A 60 5.74 -3.97 -5.93
N SER A 61 6.26 -5.14 -5.55
CA SER A 61 7.64 -5.55 -5.82
C SER A 61 7.97 -5.64 -7.32
N ALA A 62 6.97 -5.77 -8.19
CA ALA A 62 7.14 -5.85 -9.64
C ALA A 62 7.44 -4.48 -10.29
N LYS A 63 7.03 -3.38 -9.68
CA LYS A 63 7.54 -2.06 -10.04
C LYS A 63 8.89 -1.99 -9.33
N ARG A 64 9.92 -2.46 -10.02
CA ARG A 64 11.31 -2.30 -9.62
C ARG A 64 11.52 -0.83 -9.28
N GLU A 65 11.44 -0.52 -8.00
CA GLU A 65 11.93 0.71 -7.46
C GLU A 65 13.42 0.65 -7.77
N LEU A 66 13.87 1.55 -8.64
CA LEU A 66 15.30 1.79 -8.79
C LEU A 66 15.87 1.86 -7.37
N PRO A 67 16.90 1.04 -7.05
CA PRO A 67 17.40 0.99 -5.69
C PRO A 67 17.85 2.40 -5.29
N GLN A 68 17.10 3.04 -4.39
CA GLN A 68 17.61 4.17 -3.62
C GLN A 68 18.68 3.58 -2.69
N GLY A 69 19.91 3.46 -3.22
CA GLY A 69 21.01 2.84 -2.48
C GLY A 69 22.22 2.37 -3.28
N LEU A 70 22.28 2.52 -4.61
CA LEU A 70 23.55 2.41 -5.33
C LEU A 70 23.89 3.78 -5.94
N VAL A 71 24.62 4.59 -5.18
CA VAL A 71 25.54 5.57 -5.75
C VAL A 71 26.76 4.77 -6.24
N PRO A 72 27.04 4.67 -7.55
CA PRO A 72 28.39 4.35 -7.99
C PRO A 72 29.21 5.64 -7.88
N SER A 73 29.90 5.84 -6.76
CA SER A 73 30.98 6.82 -6.69
C SER A 73 32.20 6.20 -7.37
N GLY A 74 32.33 6.46 -8.67
CA GLY A 74 33.62 6.44 -9.36
C GLY A 74 34.44 7.68 -9.04
#